data_AF-A0A9D8DT19-F1
#
_entry.id   AF-A0A9D8DT19-F1
#
_cell.length_a   1.000
_cell.length_b   1.000
_cell.length_c   1.000
_cell.angle_alpha   90.00
_cell.angle_beta   90.00
_cell.angle_gamma   90.00
#
_symmetry.space_group_name_H-M   'P 1'
#
loop_
_entity.id
_entity.type
_entity.pdbx_description
1 polymer ?
#
loop_
_entity_poly.entity_id
_entity_poly.type
_entity_poly.pdbx_seq_one_letter_code
_entity_poly.pdbx_strand_id
1 'polypeptide(L)'
;MQGTLRRPHGCGERAVTPETILDTLDTAVYSEDRQGRYTYANRMVQEIFGAPLRQIVGHDDSEFIDLQVSNDLKVNDEAVMTSGQAIAR
;
A
#
# COMPACT_ATOMS: atom_id res chain seq x y z
N MET A 1 -55.65 -5.20 13.91
CA MET A 1 -54.66 -6.26 14.24
C MET A 1 -54.29 -6.91 12.91
N GLN A 2 -53.07 -6.89 12.37
CA GLN A 2 -51.74 -6.86 12.98
C GLN A 2 -50.80 -5.99 12.14
N GLY A 3 -49.88 -5.32 12.83
CA GLY A 3 -48.75 -4.63 12.22
C GLY A 3 -47.45 -5.43 12.36
N THR A 4 -46.41 -4.82 11.81
CA THR A 4 -44.97 -5.03 12.06
C THR A 4 -44.22 -6.06 11.21
N LEU A 5 -43.74 -5.54 10.08
CA LEU A 5 -42.38 -5.68 9.54
C LEU A 5 -41.31 -6.00 10.60
N ARG A 6 -40.54 -7.10 10.42
CA ARG A 6 -39.15 -7.21 10.92
C ARG A 6 -38.24 -8.02 9.98
N ARG A 7 -37.49 -7.23 9.19
CA ARG A 7 -36.08 -7.31 8.71
C ARG A 7 -35.46 -8.68 8.33
N PRO A 8 -34.85 -8.79 7.13
CA PRO A 8 -33.86 -9.83 6.88
C PRO A 8 -32.59 -9.54 7.70
N HIS A 9 -32.17 -10.51 8.49
CA HIS A 9 -30.82 -10.56 9.06
C HIS A 9 -29.85 -10.94 7.93
N GLY A 10 -29.46 -9.96 7.12
CA GLY A 10 -28.25 -10.08 6.32
C GLY A 10 -27.07 -9.95 7.28
N CYS A 11 -26.45 -11.08 7.63
CA CYS A 11 -25.13 -11.07 8.24
C CYS A 11 -24.20 -10.44 7.22
N GLY A 12 -23.88 -9.15 7.41
CA GLY A 12 -22.95 -8.45 6.54
C GLY A 12 -21.58 -9.06 6.72
N GLU A 13 -21.19 -9.97 5.83
CA GLU A 13 -19.79 -10.26 5.58
C GLU A 13 -19.15 -8.90 5.25
N ARG A 14 -18.43 -8.31 6.21
CA ARG A 14 -17.61 -7.14 5.95
C ARG A 14 -16.57 -7.63 4.96
N ALA A 15 -16.75 -7.31 3.68
CA ALA A 15 -15.77 -7.60 2.65
C ALA A 15 -14.46 -6.93 3.08
N VAL A 16 -13.54 -7.74 3.58
CA VAL A 16 -12.23 -7.27 3.96
C VAL A 16 -11.47 -7.07 2.66
N THR A 17 -11.25 -5.83 2.25
CA THR A 17 -10.44 -5.53 1.07
C THR A 17 -8.96 -5.72 1.41
N PRO A 18 -8.10 -6.07 0.43
CA PRO A 18 -6.65 -6.13 0.64
C PRO A 18 -6.11 -4.85 1.27
N GLU A 19 -6.64 -3.70 0.83
CA GLU A 19 -6.29 -2.39 1.36
C GLU A 19 -6.62 -2.27 2.86
N THR A 20 -7.76 -2.82 3.30
CA THR A 20 -8.17 -2.78 4.71
C THR A 20 -7.24 -3.61 5.58
N ILE A 21 -6.74 -4.75 5.09
CA ILE A 21 -5.80 -5.59 5.85
C ILE A 21 -4.46 -4.88 5.97
N LEU A 22 -3.96 -4.34 4.86
CA LEU A 22 -2.66 -3.67 4.82
C LEU A 22 -2.64 -2.37 5.64
N ASP A 23 -3.79 -1.70 5.79
CA ASP A 23 -3.94 -0.50 6.62
C ASP A 23 -3.97 -0.80 8.12
N THR A 24 -4.26 -2.05 8.51
CA THR A 24 -4.25 -2.48 9.93
C THR A 24 -2.88 -2.94 10.42
N LEU A 25 -1.89 -3.02 9.53
CA LEU A 25 -0.52 -3.40 9.89
C LEU A 25 0.26 -2.17 10.38
N ASP A 26 0.92 -2.28 11.53
CA ASP A 26 1.91 -1.31 12.01
C ASP A 26 3.25 -1.39 11.22
N THR A 27 3.17 -1.73 9.93
CA THR A 27 4.31 -1.89 9.03
C THR A 27 4.08 -1.07 7.78
N ALA A 28 5.10 -0.37 7.30
CA ALA A 28 5.06 0.36 6.04
C ALA A 28 4.96 -0.63 4.87
N VAL A 29 3.85 -0.58 4.12
CA VAL A 29 3.64 -1.41 2.93
C VAL A 29 3.33 -0.52 1.74
N TYR A 30 4.10 -0.69 0.67
CA TYR A 30 3.88 -0.04 -0.62
C TYR A 30 4.03 -1.04 -1.76
N SER A 31 3.56 -0.65 -2.94
CA SER A 31 3.80 -1.34 -4.19
C SER A 31 4.17 -0.32 -5.26
N GLU A 32 5.01 -0.73 -6.19
CA GLU A 32 5.50 0.09 -7.30
C GLU A 32 5.34 -0.63 -8.64
N ASP A 33 5.34 0.13 -9.73
CA ASP A 33 5.39 -0.40 -11.08
C ASP A 33 6.82 -0.75 -11.51
N ARG A 34 6.98 -1.33 -12.70
CA ARG A 34 8.31 -1.67 -13.24
C ARG A 34 9.20 -0.46 -13.57
N GLN A 35 8.68 0.75 -13.41
CA GLN A 35 9.40 2.01 -13.60
C GLN A 35 9.78 2.65 -12.25
N GLY A 36 9.52 1.96 -11.12
CA GLY A 36 9.77 2.47 -9.77
C GLY A 36 8.77 3.53 -9.32
N ARG A 37 7.56 3.59 -9.92
CA ARG A 37 6.52 4.53 -9.51
C ARG A 37 5.56 3.86 -8.54
N TYR A 38 5.26 4.51 -7.42
CA TYR A 38 4.31 3.96 -6.46
C TYR A 38 2.93 3.76 -7.08
N THR A 39 2.36 2.56 -6.91
CA THR A 39 0.99 2.20 -7.32
C THR A 39 0.07 2.07 -6.11
N TYR A 40 0.64 1.79 -4.93
CA TYR A 40 -0.09 1.67 -3.67
C TYR A 40 0.82 2.03 -2.49
N ALA A 41 0.23 2.61 -1.44
CA ALA A 41 0.89 2.88 -0.17
C ALA A 41 -0.15 2.83 0.97
N ASN A 42 0.12 2.06 2.03
CA ASN A 42 -0.77 2.03 3.20
C ASN A 42 -0.65 3.31 4.04
N ARG A 43 -1.49 3.49 5.07
CA ARG A 43 -1.43 4.66 5.96
C ARG A 43 -0.05 4.86 6.56
N MET A 44 0.64 3.81 6.97
CA MET A 44 1.96 3.93 7.59
C MET A 44 2.98 4.58 6.64
N VAL A 45 2.99 4.22 5.36
CA VAL A 45 3.83 4.88 4.35
C VAL A 45 3.43 6.35 4.17
N GLN A 46 2.13 6.64 4.11
CA GLN A 46 1.63 8.02 4.02
C GLN A 46 2.08 8.88 5.21
N GLU A 47 2.12 8.30 6.41
CA GLU A 47 2.60 8.97 7.62
C GLU A 47 4.12 9.18 7.60
N ILE A 48 4.90 8.18 7.15
CA ILE A 48 6.37 8.29 7.00
C ILE A 48 6.75 9.36 5.97
N PHE A 49 6.08 9.38 4.81
CA PHE A 49 6.33 10.35 3.75
C PHE A 49 5.69 11.72 4.03
N GLY A 50 4.79 11.81 5.01
CA GLY A 50 4.03 13.03 5.30
C GLY A 50 3.13 13.47 4.15
N ALA A 51 2.78 12.55 3.23
CA ALA A 51 2.04 12.83 2.02
C ALA A 51 0.81 11.91 1.89
N PRO A 52 -0.34 12.42 1.42
CA PRO A 52 -1.51 11.57 1.16
C PRO A 52 -1.27 10.68 -0.07
N LEU A 53 -1.93 9.52 -0.13
CA LEU A 53 -1.78 8.54 -1.23
C LEU A 53 -1.84 9.16 -2.64
N ARG A 54 -2.73 10.13 -2.87
CA ARG A 54 -2.88 10.83 -4.16
C ARG A 54 -1.63 11.60 -4.61
N GLN A 55 -0.74 11.95 -3.69
CA GLN A 55 0.53 12.62 -3.95
C GLN A 55 1.70 11.64 -3.97
N ILE A 56 1.50 10.39 -3.54
CA ILE A 56 2.51 9.33 -3.57
C ILE A 56 2.37 8.52 -4.87
N VAL A 57 1.15 8.14 -5.23
CA VAL A 57 0.88 7.32 -6.42
C VAL A 57 1.32 8.06 -7.69
N GLY A 58 2.13 7.38 -8.51
CA GLY A 58 2.69 7.89 -9.76
C GLY A 58 4.03 8.61 -9.63
N HIS A 59 4.45 8.94 -8.41
CA HIS A 59 5.75 9.51 -8.11
C HIS A 59 6.76 8.41 -7.81
N ASP A 60 8.05 8.72 -7.95
CA ASP A 60 9.14 7.83 -7.57
C ASP A 60 9.71 8.19 -6.19
N ASP A 61 10.48 7.27 -5.63
CA ASP A 61 11.13 7.37 -4.34
C ASP A 61 12.01 8.62 -4.17
N SER A 62 12.59 9.17 -5.24
CA SER A 62 13.44 10.38 -5.15
C SER A 62 12.73 11.64 -4.66
N GLU A 63 11.39 11.67 -4.68
CA GLU A 63 10.59 12.79 -4.16
C GLU A 63 10.32 12.70 -2.66
N PHE A 64 10.51 11.52 -2.05
CA PHE A 64 10.17 11.26 -0.64
C PHE A 64 11.38 10.90 0.22
N ILE A 65 12.47 10.39 -0.37
CA ILE A 65 13.68 9.97 0.33
C ILE A 65 14.93 10.55 -0.33
N ASP A 66 16.03 10.59 0.43
CA ASP A 66 17.32 11.07 -0.08
C ASP A 66 17.76 10.29 -1.34
N LEU A 67 18.29 11.02 -2.33
CA LEU A 67 18.76 10.48 -3.62
C LEU A 67 19.69 9.28 -3.50
N GLN A 68 20.53 9.23 -2.47
CA GLN A 68 21.44 8.11 -2.25
C GLN A 68 20.67 6.84 -1.84
N VAL A 69 19.69 7.00 -0.95
CA VAL A 69 18.82 5.90 -0.49
C VAL A 69 17.87 5.47 -1.61
N SER A 70 17.37 6.42 -2.40
CA SER A 70 16.57 6.20 -3.61
C SER A 70 17.29 5.34 -4.64
N ASN A 71 18.55 5.66 -4.97
CA ASN A 71 19.33 4.85 -5.90
C ASN A 71 19.59 3.43 -5.39
N ASP A 72 19.92 3.29 -4.09
CA ASP A 72 20.13 1.97 -3.48
C ASP A 72 18.84 1.13 -3.51
N LEU A 73 17.67 1.75 -3.29
CA LEU A 73 16.36 1.11 -3.41
C LEU A 73 16.09 0.67 -4.84
N LYS A 74 16.23 1.56 -5.84
CA LYS A 74 16.02 1.22 -7.25
C LYS A 74 16.88 0.06 -7.73
N VAL A 75 18.17 0.04 -7.35
CA VAL A 75 19.07 -1.06 -7.71
C VAL A 75 18.61 -2.38 -7.09
N ASN A 76 18.17 -2.35 -5.83
CA ASN A 76 17.64 -3.54 -5.16
C ASN A 76 16.32 -4.00 -5.77
N ASP A 77 15.39 -3.08 -6.03
CA ASP A 77 14.09 -3.39 -6.60
C ASP A 77 14.23 -3.95 -8.03
N GLU A 78 15.09 -3.37 -8.87
CA GLU A 78 15.44 -3.94 -10.19
C GLU A 78 16.01 -5.36 -10.06
N ALA A 79 16.88 -5.60 -9.07
CA ALA A 79 17.44 -6.91 -8.81
C ALA A 79 16.38 -7.92 -8.35
N VAL A 80 15.45 -7.53 -7.48
CA VAL A 80 14.32 -8.37 -7.04
C VAL A 80 13.40 -8.67 -8.21
N MET A 81 13.05 -7.68 -9.02
CA MET A 81 12.16 -7.83 -10.18
C MET A 81 12.77 -8.72 -11.27
N THR A 82 14.10 -8.72 -11.40
CA THR A 82 14.82 -9.54 -12.38
C THR A 82 15.09 -10.95 -11.87
N SER A 83 15.46 -11.11 -10.60
CA SER A 83 15.83 -12.40 -10.01
C SER A 83 14.65 -13.18 -9.44
N GLY A 84 13.56 -12.50 -9.08
CA GLY A 84 12.44 -13.06 -8.34
C GLY A 84 12.76 -13.41 -6.88
N GLN A 85 13.94 -13.03 -6.37
CA GLN A 85 14.35 -13.30 -5.00
C GLN A 85 14.30 -12.02 -4.16
N ALA A 86 13.60 -12.07 -3.03
CA ALA A 86 13.60 -10.97 -2.08
C ALA A 86 15.00 -10.78 -1.48
N ILE A 87 15.50 -9.55 -1.50
CA ILE A 87 16.75 -9.18 -0.85
C ILE A 87 16.44 -8.87 0.61
N ALA A 88 16.87 -9.74 1.52
CA ALA A 88 16.82 -9.47 2.95
C ALA A 88 18.03 -8.61 3.35
N ARG A 89 17.77 -7.41 3.87
CA ARG A 89 18.77 -6.53 4.49
C ARG A 89 18.88 -6.82 5.98
#